data_AF-W2CTN9-F1
#
_entry.id   AF-W2CTN9-F1
#
_cell.length_a   1.000
_cell.length_b   1.000
_cell.length_c   1.000
_cell.angle_alpha   90.00
_cell.angle_beta   90.00
_cell.angle_gamma   90.00
#
_symmetry.space_group_name_H-M   'P 1'
#
loop_
_entity.id
_entity.type
_entity.pdbx_description
1 polymer ?
#
loop_
_entity_poly.entity_id
_entity_poly.type
_entity_poly.pdbx_seq_one_letter_code
_entity_poly.pdbx_strand_id
1 'polypeptide(L)'
;MVEKLGNAPFSLCKNLSQIIVESGNTHYTSVDGVLFNKAKTFLIQYPNGNKRSTYDVPSGVTTIGYSAFWGNSALMSITLPAKLTTIENSAFEDCSGLKSIIVKSKNPPAVDGSSFNGIKLSEVTLYIPKGSRAAYATAPVWKEFKQIVESTVANIVLPEARIYTTKGRLCLSLPHTVLTQVYNLSGGLVHTFRASAGDNSVPLAAGVYIIRAGEYTQKIIVN
;
A
#
# COMPACT_ATOMS: atom_id res chain seq x y z
N MET A 1 6.64 -8.09 -32.93
CA MET A 1 7.03 -7.56 -31.60
C MET A 1 6.18 -6.33 -31.32
N VAL A 2 5.83 -6.03 -30.06
CA VAL A 2 5.10 -4.80 -29.71
C VAL A 2 6.09 -3.64 -29.62
N GLU A 3 5.88 -2.62 -30.45
CA GLU A 3 6.77 -1.45 -30.56
C GLU A 3 6.20 -0.22 -29.84
N LYS A 4 4.88 -0.13 -29.69
CA LYS A 4 4.21 0.99 -29.04
C LYS A 4 2.97 0.54 -28.27
N LEU A 5 2.89 0.97 -27.02
CA LEU A 5 1.69 0.93 -26.19
C LEU A 5 1.28 2.37 -25.87
N GLY A 6 -0.03 2.63 -25.90
CA GLY A 6 -0.59 3.90 -25.44
C GLY A 6 -0.61 4.01 -23.92
N ASN A 7 -1.16 5.10 -23.40
CA ASN A 7 -1.37 5.29 -21.97
C ASN A 7 -2.42 4.28 -21.45
N ALA A 8 -2.15 3.68 -20.28
CA ALA A 8 -3.03 2.70 -19.62
C ALA A 8 -3.55 1.57 -20.53
N PRO A 9 -2.66 0.81 -21.19
CA PRO A 9 -3.06 -0.15 -22.22
C PRO A 9 -3.95 -1.28 -21.70
N PHE A 10 -3.97 -1.54 -20.38
CA PHE A 10 -4.76 -2.61 -19.77
C PHE A 10 -5.49 -2.20 -18.48
N SER A 11 -5.73 -0.91 -18.23
CA SER A 11 -6.30 -0.45 -16.95
C SER A 11 -7.70 -0.99 -16.66
N LEU A 12 -8.52 -1.20 -17.70
CA LEU A 12 -9.88 -1.75 -17.56
C LEU A 12 -9.94 -3.28 -17.50
N CYS A 13 -8.81 -3.97 -17.61
CA CYS A 13 -8.75 -5.43 -17.58
C CYS A 13 -8.84 -5.98 -16.14
N LYS A 14 -10.04 -5.94 -15.55
CA LYS A 14 -10.32 -6.27 -14.14
C LYS A 14 -9.90 -7.69 -13.69
N ASN A 15 -9.78 -8.62 -14.64
CA ASN A 15 -9.39 -10.01 -14.37
C ASN A 15 -7.94 -10.34 -14.77
N LEU A 16 -7.20 -9.39 -15.36
CA LEU A 16 -5.83 -9.61 -15.75
C LEU A 16 -4.95 -9.74 -14.51
N SER A 17 -4.39 -10.92 -14.27
CA SER A 17 -3.58 -11.22 -13.08
C SER A 17 -2.09 -10.99 -13.28
N GLN A 18 -1.60 -11.09 -14.51
CA GLN A 18 -0.21 -10.90 -14.89
C GLN A 18 -0.06 -10.49 -16.35
N ILE A 19 1.00 -9.74 -16.66
CA ILE A 19 1.44 -9.39 -18.01
C ILE A 19 2.80 -10.04 -18.23
N ILE A 20 2.96 -10.81 -19.29
CA ILE A 20 4.23 -11.44 -19.67
C ILE A 20 4.77 -10.72 -20.89
N VAL A 21 6.07 -10.41 -20.87
CA VAL A 21 6.78 -9.80 -22.00
C VAL A 21 7.94 -10.72 -22.37
N GLU A 22 7.99 -11.15 -23.62
CA GLU A 22 9.09 -11.97 -24.14
C GLU A 22 10.44 -11.25 -23.99
N SER A 23 11.48 -12.00 -23.65
CA SER A 23 12.82 -11.46 -23.36
C SER A 23 13.42 -10.63 -24.50
N GLY A 24 13.10 -11.00 -25.74
CA GLY A 24 13.52 -10.31 -26.97
C GLY A 24 12.86 -8.95 -27.22
N ASN A 25 11.84 -8.55 -26.44
CA ASN A 25 11.25 -7.22 -26.60
C ASN A 25 12.26 -6.14 -26.19
N THR A 26 12.52 -5.17 -27.07
CA THR A 26 13.49 -4.09 -26.88
C THR A 26 12.92 -2.85 -26.19
N HIS A 27 11.60 -2.72 -26.11
CA HIS A 27 10.89 -1.54 -25.58
C HIS A 27 10.29 -1.75 -24.20
N TYR A 28 9.90 -2.99 -23.88
CA TYR A 28 9.16 -3.34 -22.67
C TYR A 28 9.80 -4.52 -21.95
N THR A 29 9.46 -4.65 -20.68
CA THR A 29 9.79 -5.83 -19.87
C THR A 29 8.70 -6.05 -18.84
N SER A 30 8.61 -7.28 -18.33
CA SER A 30 7.76 -7.60 -17.19
C SER A 30 8.63 -8.03 -16.01
N VAL A 31 8.26 -7.56 -14.81
CA VAL A 31 8.85 -8.01 -13.55
C VAL A 31 7.70 -8.46 -12.67
N ASP A 32 7.71 -9.73 -12.27
CA ASP A 32 6.66 -10.36 -11.46
C ASP A 32 5.22 -10.15 -11.99
N GLY A 33 5.07 -10.13 -13.31
CA GLY A 33 3.78 -9.94 -13.97
C GLY A 33 3.35 -8.48 -14.13
N VAL A 34 4.18 -7.51 -13.74
CA VAL A 34 3.92 -6.06 -13.88
C VAL A 34 4.68 -5.50 -15.07
N LEU A 35 4.03 -4.66 -15.87
CA LEU A 35 4.58 -4.13 -17.12
C LEU A 35 5.38 -2.84 -16.88
N PHE A 36 6.58 -2.80 -17.47
CA PHE A 36 7.47 -1.65 -17.45
C PHE A 36 8.02 -1.34 -18.85
N ASN A 37 8.61 -0.16 -19.01
CA ASN A 37 9.55 0.07 -20.10
C ASN A 37 10.80 -0.81 -19.92
N LYS A 38 11.58 -1.02 -20.99
CA LYS A 38 12.75 -1.94 -20.98
C LYS A 38 13.76 -1.59 -19.90
N ALA A 39 13.98 -0.31 -19.65
CA ALA A 39 14.91 0.21 -18.65
C ALA A 39 14.42 0.06 -17.19
N LYS A 40 13.15 -0.34 -16.98
CA LYS A 40 12.50 -0.43 -15.65
C LYS A 40 12.48 0.89 -14.88
N THR A 41 12.47 2.01 -15.61
CA THR A 41 12.33 3.37 -15.04
C THR A 41 10.89 3.85 -15.04
N PHE A 42 10.01 3.24 -15.84
CA PHE A 42 8.60 3.61 -15.97
C PHE A 42 7.73 2.39 -15.71
N LEU A 43 6.91 2.43 -14.65
CA LEU A 43 5.89 1.42 -14.39
C LEU A 43 4.65 1.79 -15.21
N ILE A 44 4.34 0.96 -16.21
CA ILE A 44 3.29 1.23 -17.18
C ILE A 44 1.95 0.71 -16.68
N GLN A 45 1.92 -0.54 -16.21
CA GLN A 45 0.66 -1.17 -15.81
C GLN A 45 0.89 -2.24 -14.76
N TYR A 46 0.22 -2.07 -13.63
CA TYR A 46 -0.07 -3.12 -12.67
C TYR A 46 -1.36 -3.84 -13.07
N PRO A 47 -1.39 -5.18 -13.15
CA PRO A 47 -2.60 -5.91 -13.51
C PRO A 47 -3.70 -5.76 -12.45
N ASN A 48 -4.89 -5.26 -12.82
CA ASN A 48 -5.98 -5.00 -11.87
C ASN A 48 -6.47 -6.29 -11.18
N GLY A 49 -6.46 -7.43 -11.89
CA GLY A 49 -6.80 -8.73 -11.34
C GLY A 49 -5.77 -9.34 -10.39
N ASN A 50 -4.59 -8.73 -10.24
CA ASN A 50 -3.57 -9.19 -9.29
C ASN A 50 -4.05 -8.98 -7.85
N LYS A 51 -4.02 -10.05 -7.06
CA LYS A 51 -4.57 -10.13 -5.70
C LYS A 51 -3.56 -9.88 -4.59
N ARG A 52 -2.31 -9.48 -4.91
CA ARG A 52 -1.32 -9.13 -3.90
C ARG A 52 -1.81 -7.92 -3.09
N SER A 53 -1.77 -8.05 -1.77
CA SER A 53 -2.11 -6.98 -0.83
C SER A 53 -1.01 -5.94 -0.70
N THR A 54 0.22 -6.27 -1.09
CA THR A 54 1.37 -5.37 -1.04
C THR A 54 2.16 -5.37 -2.34
N TYR A 55 2.75 -4.23 -2.68
CA TYR A 55 3.67 -4.13 -3.81
C TYR A 55 4.85 -3.19 -3.53
N ASP A 56 6.06 -3.70 -3.76
CA ASP A 56 7.28 -2.91 -3.71
C ASP A 56 7.68 -2.50 -5.12
N VAL A 57 7.53 -1.21 -5.41
CA VAL A 57 7.90 -0.68 -6.72
C VAL A 57 9.44 -0.73 -6.85
N PRO A 58 10.00 -1.30 -7.94
CA PRO A 58 11.44 -1.48 -8.08
C PRO A 58 12.25 -0.20 -7.92
N SER A 59 13.44 -0.29 -7.32
CA SER A 59 14.28 0.85 -6.93
C SER A 59 14.71 1.76 -8.09
N GLY A 60 14.69 1.25 -9.33
CA GLY A 60 15.02 2.00 -10.55
C GLY A 60 13.88 2.85 -11.12
N VAL A 61 12.65 2.67 -10.63
CA VAL A 61 11.48 3.37 -11.15
C VAL A 61 11.52 4.85 -10.76
N THR A 62 11.37 5.72 -11.76
CA THR A 62 11.29 7.18 -11.64
C THR A 62 9.88 7.70 -11.89
N THR A 63 9.06 6.95 -12.65
CA THR A 63 7.68 7.33 -12.99
C THR A 63 6.69 6.18 -12.81
N ILE A 64 5.56 6.47 -12.19
CA ILE A 64 4.35 5.62 -12.21
C ILE A 64 3.35 6.24 -13.18
N GLY A 65 3.01 5.48 -14.21
CA GLY A 65 2.26 5.97 -15.36
C GLY A 65 0.77 6.19 -15.12
N TYR A 66 0.17 6.85 -16.11
CA TYR A 66 -1.27 7.08 -16.22
C TYR A 66 -2.08 5.80 -15.93
N SER A 67 -2.98 5.87 -14.94
CA SER A 67 -3.85 4.77 -14.48
C SER A 67 -3.13 3.43 -14.22
N ALA A 68 -1.85 3.46 -13.86
CA ALA A 68 -1.04 2.25 -13.73
C ALA A 68 -1.58 1.24 -12.70
N PHE A 69 -2.20 1.69 -11.61
CA PHE A 69 -2.83 0.85 -10.59
C PHE A 69 -4.36 1.03 -10.51
N TRP A 70 -4.96 1.76 -11.46
CA TRP A 70 -6.37 2.17 -11.41
C TRP A 70 -7.31 1.02 -11.00
N GLY A 71 -8.16 1.31 -10.02
CA GLY A 71 -9.20 0.42 -9.52
C GLY A 71 -8.72 -0.83 -8.79
N ASN A 72 -7.44 -0.94 -8.42
CA ASN A 72 -6.96 -2.12 -7.68
C ASN A 72 -7.41 -2.08 -6.22
N SER A 73 -8.49 -2.80 -5.92
CA SER A 73 -9.07 -2.90 -4.58
C SER A 73 -8.35 -3.91 -3.66
N ALA A 74 -7.50 -4.78 -4.21
CA ALA A 74 -6.74 -5.75 -3.42
C ALA A 74 -5.48 -5.14 -2.80
N LEU A 75 -4.88 -4.13 -3.45
CA LEU A 75 -3.65 -3.49 -3.00
C LEU A 75 -3.90 -2.64 -1.76
N MET A 76 -3.44 -3.13 -0.62
CA MET A 76 -3.58 -2.47 0.69
C MET A 76 -2.36 -1.62 1.05
N SER A 77 -1.19 -1.93 0.49
CA SER A 77 0.01 -1.13 0.70
C SER A 77 0.93 -1.09 -0.51
N ILE A 78 1.56 0.07 -0.71
CA ILE A 78 2.59 0.23 -1.74
C ILE A 78 3.84 0.92 -1.19
N THR A 79 5.00 0.41 -1.61
CA THR A 79 6.29 1.05 -1.37
C THR A 79 6.80 1.75 -2.61
N LEU A 80 6.96 3.06 -2.52
CA LEU A 80 7.47 3.95 -3.55
C LEU A 80 8.98 4.15 -3.37
N PRO A 81 9.80 3.94 -4.41
CA PRO A 81 11.24 3.92 -4.28
C PRO A 81 11.81 5.34 -4.11
N ALA A 82 13.06 5.40 -3.65
CA ALA A 82 13.73 6.68 -3.38
C ALA A 82 13.97 7.52 -4.64
N LYS A 83 14.01 6.90 -5.82
CA LYS A 83 14.20 7.57 -7.12
C LYS A 83 12.91 8.00 -7.79
N LEU A 84 11.73 7.71 -7.21
CA LEU A 84 10.45 8.10 -7.79
C LEU A 84 10.33 9.63 -7.76
N THR A 85 10.11 10.23 -8.93
CA THR A 85 9.92 11.68 -9.08
C THR A 85 8.50 12.03 -9.50
N THR A 86 7.80 11.14 -10.21
CA THR A 86 6.53 11.46 -10.85
C THR A 86 5.49 10.35 -10.66
N ILE A 87 4.28 10.74 -10.26
CA ILE A 87 3.07 9.92 -10.25
C ILE A 87 2.05 10.62 -11.15
N GLU A 88 1.71 9.98 -12.27
CA GLU A 88 0.85 10.55 -13.29
C GLU A 88 -0.64 10.45 -12.96
N ASN A 89 -1.47 11.11 -13.79
CA ASN A 89 -2.91 11.20 -13.64
C ASN A 89 -3.57 9.82 -13.42
N SER A 90 -4.51 9.79 -12.47
CA SER A 90 -5.30 8.61 -12.11
C SER A 90 -4.48 7.36 -11.73
N ALA A 91 -3.17 7.47 -11.47
CA ALA A 91 -2.29 6.33 -11.25
C ALA A 91 -2.80 5.35 -10.17
N PHE A 92 -3.41 5.87 -9.10
CA PHE A 92 -4.00 5.10 -8.00
C PHE A 92 -5.50 5.36 -7.83
N GLU A 93 -6.17 5.96 -8.81
CA GLU A 93 -7.60 6.25 -8.70
C GLU A 93 -8.38 4.96 -8.42
N ASP A 94 -9.36 5.04 -7.52
CA ASP A 94 -10.20 3.94 -7.06
C ASP A 94 -9.47 2.73 -6.45
N CYS A 95 -8.21 2.86 -6.02
CA CYS A 95 -7.54 1.85 -5.18
C CYS A 95 -8.07 1.86 -3.73
N SER A 96 -9.36 1.55 -3.58
CA SER A 96 -10.13 1.61 -2.32
C SER A 96 -9.58 0.75 -1.17
N GLY A 97 -8.79 -0.28 -1.51
CA GLY A 97 -8.10 -1.14 -0.55
C GLY A 97 -6.91 -0.46 0.12
N LEU A 98 -6.35 0.61 -0.46
CA LEU A 98 -5.09 1.19 0.00
C LEU A 98 -5.23 1.78 1.40
N LYS A 99 -4.42 1.26 2.34
CA LYS A 99 -4.39 1.64 3.75
C LYS A 99 -3.04 2.16 4.20
N SER A 100 -1.98 1.97 3.43
CA SER A 100 -0.66 2.54 3.71
C SER A 100 0.12 2.85 2.45
N ILE A 101 0.88 3.92 2.49
CA ILE A 101 1.86 4.28 1.46
C ILE A 101 3.19 4.52 2.14
N ILE A 102 4.21 3.88 1.61
CA ILE A 102 5.58 4.03 2.08
C ILE A 102 6.33 4.79 1.00
N VAL A 103 6.94 5.92 1.35
CA VAL A 103 7.79 6.67 0.42
C VAL A 103 9.21 6.65 0.92
N LYS A 104 10.13 6.11 0.10
CA LYS A 104 11.56 6.08 0.45
C LYS A 104 12.29 7.39 0.13
N SER A 105 11.67 8.27 -0.67
CA SER A 105 12.25 9.58 -1.02
C SER A 105 12.06 10.60 0.09
N LYS A 106 13.12 11.37 0.38
CA LYS A 106 13.04 12.50 1.33
C LYS A 106 12.20 13.66 0.79
N ASN A 107 12.16 13.80 -0.53
CA ASN A 107 11.37 14.82 -1.21
C ASN A 107 10.09 14.18 -1.77
N PRO A 108 8.92 14.80 -1.59
CA PRO A 108 7.67 14.28 -2.12
C PRO A 108 7.76 14.22 -3.66
N PRO A 109 7.47 13.05 -4.29
CA PRO A 109 7.28 12.97 -5.73
C PRO A 109 6.18 13.95 -6.19
N ALA A 110 6.30 14.47 -7.41
CA ALA A 110 5.21 15.23 -8.02
C ALA A 110 4.04 14.27 -8.30
N VAL A 111 2.83 14.69 -7.93
CA VAL A 111 1.60 13.89 -8.06
C VAL A 111 0.55 14.73 -8.77
N ASP A 112 -0.05 14.18 -9.82
CA ASP A 112 -1.23 14.78 -10.43
C ASP A 112 -2.42 14.77 -9.46
N GLY A 113 -3.22 15.84 -9.43
CA GLY A 113 -4.29 16.02 -8.44
C GLY A 113 -5.35 14.92 -8.42
N SER A 114 -5.55 14.21 -9.54
CA SER A 114 -6.50 13.09 -9.65
C SER A 114 -5.93 11.74 -9.21
N SER A 115 -4.62 11.63 -8.99
CA SER A 115 -3.92 10.34 -8.87
C SER A 115 -4.49 9.44 -7.77
N PHE A 116 -5.09 10.02 -6.74
CA PHE A 116 -5.66 9.32 -5.58
C PHE A 116 -7.18 9.55 -5.43
N ASN A 117 -7.88 9.94 -6.50
CA ASN A 117 -9.34 10.03 -6.50
C ASN A 117 -9.97 8.70 -6.03
N GLY A 118 -11.09 8.78 -5.30
CA GLY A 118 -11.73 7.59 -4.73
C GLY A 118 -11.04 7.00 -3.49
N ILE A 119 -9.89 7.54 -3.07
CA ILE A 119 -9.18 7.13 -1.85
C ILE A 119 -9.34 8.19 -0.77
N LYS A 120 -9.77 7.77 0.43
CA LYS A 120 -9.84 8.64 1.61
C LYS A 120 -8.45 8.78 2.25
N LEU A 121 -7.62 9.67 1.71
CA LEU A 121 -6.23 9.88 2.14
C LEU A 121 -6.05 10.20 3.62
N SER A 122 -7.06 10.78 4.28
CA SER A 122 -7.05 11.02 5.72
C SER A 122 -7.06 9.75 6.58
N GLU A 123 -7.46 8.60 6.02
CA GLU A 123 -7.44 7.28 6.67
C GLU A 123 -6.24 6.41 6.25
N VAL A 124 -5.43 6.88 5.29
CA VAL A 124 -4.23 6.18 4.84
C VAL A 124 -3.04 6.62 5.67
N THR A 125 -2.27 5.65 6.20
CA THR A 125 -1.02 5.96 6.89
C THR A 125 0.10 6.19 5.87
N LEU A 126 0.67 7.39 5.89
CA LEU A 126 1.82 7.77 5.06
C LEU A 126 3.11 7.62 5.89
N TYR A 127 3.97 6.70 5.47
CA TYR A 127 5.29 6.53 6.05
C TYR A 127 6.33 7.24 5.19
N ILE A 128 7.10 8.15 5.78
CA ILE A 128 8.12 8.96 5.11
C ILE A 128 9.45 8.88 5.85
N PRO A 129 10.57 9.25 5.21
CA PRO A 129 11.86 9.28 5.88
C PRO A 129 11.87 10.31 7.02
N LYS A 130 12.61 10.01 8.09
CA LYS A 130 12.80 10.96 9.20
C LYS A 130 13.40 12.27 8.71
N GLY A 131 12.80 13.38 9.13
CA GLY A 131 13.18 14.74 8.75
C GLY A 131 12.46 15.26 7.51
N SER A 132 11.60 14.45 6.87
CA SER A 132 10.90 14.83 5.64
C SER A 132 9.52 15.45 5.87
N ARG A 133 8.98 15.42 7.10
CA ARG A 133 7.60 15.88 7.37
C ARG A 133 7.30 17.28 6.85
N ALA A 134 8.23 18.22 7.01
CA ALA A 134 8.03 19.60 6.55
C ALA A 134 7.80 19.67 5.02
N ALA A 135 8.53 18.88 4.23
CA ALA A 135 8.37 18.84 2.78
C ALA A 135 7.03 18.20 2.37
N TYR A 136 6.64 17.11 3.01
CA TYR A 136 5.37 16.43 2.70
C TYR A 136 4.13 17.22 3.18
N ALA A 137 4.25 18.01 4.25
CA ALA A 137 3.15 18.79 4.79
C ALA A 137 2.70 19.95 3.87
N THR A 138 3.55 20.40 2.95
CA THR A 138 3.25 21.49 2.01
C THR A 138 3.03 21.02 0.58
N ALA A 139 3.48 19.82 0.23
CA ALA A 139 3.38 19.31 -1.12
C ALA A 139 1.94 18.96 -1.53
N PRO A 140 1.53 19.25 -2.78
CA PRO A 140 0.22 18.88 -3.31
C PRO A 140 -0.06 17.38 -3.13
N VAL A 141 -1.32 17.05 -2.83
CA VAL A 141 -1.81 15.70 -2.50
C VAL A 141 -1.23 15.13 -1.18
N TRP A 142 0.08 15.19 -0.98
CA TRP A 142 0.75 14.70 0.23
C TRP A 142 0.30 15.41 1.51
N LYS A 143 -0.06 16.70 1.43
CA LYS A 143 -0.64 17.47 2.54
C LYS A 143 -2.04 16.98 2.99
N GLU A 144 -2.72 16.17 2.18
CA GLU A 144 -4.05 15.64 2.49
C GLU A 144 -4.02 14.49 3.50
N PHE A 145 -2.88 13.81 3.63
CA PHE A 145 -2.69 12.73 4.59
C PHE A 145 -2.70 13.28 6.03
N LYS A 146 -3.50 12.65 6.90
CA LYS A 146 -3.59 13.05 8.32
C LYS A 146 -2.78 12.16 9.25
N GLN A 147 -2.39 10.97 8.78
CA GLN A 147 -1.62 9.99 9.54
C GLN A 147 -0.21 9.86 8.95
N ILE A 148 0.68 10.79 9.29
CA ILE A 148 2.06 10.81 8.76
C ILE A 148 3.04 10.31 9.82
N VAL A 149 3.77 9.25 9.51
CA VAL A 149 4.78 8.62 10.38
C VAL A 149 6.16 8.79 9.75
N GLU A 150 7.11 9.32 10.53
CA GLU A 150 8.51 9.42 10.14
C GLU A 150 9.29 8.21 10.63
N SER A 151 10.09 7.58 9.76
CA SER A 151 10.89 6.38 10.09
C SER A 151 12.36 6.53 9.67
N THR A 152 13.27 5.91 10.41
CA THR A 152 14.71 6.21 10.35
C THR A 152 15.49 5.56 9.21
N VAL A 153 15.11 4.42 8.60
CA VAL A 153 15.96 3.89 7.49
C VAL A 153 15.33 2.86 6.55
N ALA A 154 15.61 3.07 5.26
CA ALA A 154 15.84 2.15 4.12
C ALA A 154 14.90 0.97 3.79
N ASN A 155 14.32 0.30 4.78
CA ASN A 155 13.36 -0.79 4.62
C ASN A 155 12.28 -0.58 5.67
N ILE A 156 11.24 0.16 5.29
CA ILE A 156 9.98 0.07 6.00
C ILE A 156 9.44 -1.32 5.65
N VAL A 157 9.87 -2.31 6.44
CA VAL A 157 9.10 -3.53 6.62
C VAL A 157 7.79 -3.00 7.21
N LEU A 158 6.74 -2.95 6.40
CA LEU A 158 5.38 -2.89 6.97
C LEU A 158 5.37 -3.95 8.06
N PRO A 159 4.85 -3.68 9.26
CA PRO A 159 4.67 -4.77 10.19
C PRO A 159 3.88 -5.84 9.43
N GLU A 160 4.47 -7.04 9.30
CA GLU A 160 3.90 -8.14 8.50
C GLU A 160 2.44 -8.38 8.93
N ALA A 161 2.14 -8.01 10.19
CA ALA A 161 0.82 -7.83 10.72
C ALA A 161 0.39 -6.36 10.88
N ARG A 162 -0.85 -6.03 10.51
CA ARG A 162 -1.55 -4.82 10.96
C ARG A 162 -2.58 -5.18 12.00
N ILE A 163 -2.64 -4.42 13.09
CA ILE A 163 -3.66 -4.56 14.14
C ILE A 163 -4.27 -3.17 14.36
N TYR A 164 -5.55 -3.00 14.09
CA TYR A 164 -6.23 -1.69 14.13
C TYR A 164 -7.71 -1.83 14.48
N THR A 165 -8.39 -0.70 14.62
CA THR A 165 -9.82 -0.65 14.93
C THR A 165 -10.62 0.07 13.85
N THR A 166 -11.82 -0.42 13.58
CA THR A 166 -12.78 0.25 12.70
C THR A 166 -14.21 -0.14 13.08
N LYS A 167 -15.10 0.85 13.23
CA LYS A 167 -16.54 0.66 13.48
C LYS A 167 -16.86 -0.35 14.61
N GLY A 168 -16.24 -0.22 15.78
CA GLY A 168 -16.47 -1.13 16.91
C GLY A 168 -15.87 -2.54 16.74
N ARG A 169 -14.84 -2.68 15.91
CA ARG A 169 -14.21 -3.97 15.61
C ARG A 169 -12.70 -3.90 15.77
N LEU A 170 -12.12 -5.01 16.21
CA LEU A 170 -10.70 -5.32 16.05
C LEU A 170 -10.49 -5.90 14.66
N CYS A 171 -9.57 -5.33 13.90
CA CYS A 171 -9.14 -5.81 12.60
C CYS A 171 -7.67 -6.22 12.63
N LEU A 172 -7.38 -7.37 12.03
CA LEU A 172 -6.02 -7.87 11.84
C LEU A 172 -5.79 -8.16 10.36
N SER A 173 -4.64 -7.78 9.84
CA SER A 173 -4.13 -8.28 8.55
C SER A 173 -2.83 -9.01 8.88
N LEU A 174 -2.73 -10.31 8.60
CA LEU A 174 -1.65 -11.17 9.12
C LEU A 174 -0.94 -11.94 7.99
N PRO A 175 0.37 -12.22 8.10
CA PRO A 175 1.10 -12.95 7.06
C PRO A 175 0.83 -14.47 7.14
N HIS A 176 0.52 -14.97 8.33
CA HIS A 176 0.28 -16.37 8.63
C HIS A 176 -0.82 -16.50 9.69
N THR A 177 -1.41 -17.69 9.79
CA THR A 177 -2.38 -17.98 10.84
C THR A 177 -1.71 -17.99 12.20
N VAL A 178 -2.13 -17.10 13.10
CA VAL A 178 -1.56 -16.97 14.46
C VAL A 178 -2.64 -17.03 15.54
N LEU A 179 -2.24 -17.42 16.75
CA LEU A 179 -3.08 -17.28 17.93
C LEU A 179 -3.12 -15.79 18.31
N THR A 180 -4.34 -15.27 18.46
CA THR A 180 -4.62 -13.90 18.84
C THR A 180 -5.29 -13.87 20.21
N GLN A 181 -4.80 -13.01 21.09
CA GLN A 181 -5.28 -12.79 22.44
C GLN A 181 -5.52 -11.30 22.65
N VAL A 182 -6.67 -10.97 23.23
CA VAL A 182 -7.09 -9.60 23.53
C VAL A 182 -7.12 -9.45 25.04
N TYR A 183 -6.37 -8.51 25.56
CA TYR A 183 -6.29 -8.21 26.98
C TYR A 183 -6.85 -6.82 27.27
N ASN A 184 -7.51 -6.65 28.41
CA ASN A 184 -7.80 -5.34 28.95
C ASN A 184 -6.53 -4.73 29.60
N LEU A 185 -6.61 -3.48 30.06
CA LEU A 185 -5.46 -2.80 30.68
C LEU A 185 -5.09 -3.33 32.08
N SER A 186 -5.96 -4.09 32.75
CA SER A 186 -5.61 -4.78 33.99
C SER A 186 -4.91 -6.14 33.76
N GLY A 187 -4.67 -6.51 32.50
CA GLY A 187 -4.02 -7.78 32.14
C GLY A 187 -4.97 -8.97 32.06
N GLY A 188 -6.28 -8.76 32.24
CA GLY A 188 -7.30 -9.79 32.06
C GLY A 188 -7.51 -10.14 30.60
N LEU A 189 -7.52 -11.44 30.28
CA LEU A 189 -7.83 -11.94 28.93
C LEU A 189 -9.34 -11.76 28.65
N VAL A 190 -9.65 -10.99 27.60
CA VAL A 190 -11.01 -10.68 27.14
C VAL A 190 -11.45 -11.63 26.03
N HIS A 191 -10.55 -11.95 25.09
CA HIS A 191 -10.84 -12.84 23.97
C HIS A 191 -9.60 -13.63 23.56
N THR A 192 -9.79 -14.86 23.07
CA THR A 192 -8.77 -15.59 22.33
C THR A 192 -9.36 -16.26 21.09
N PHE A 193 -8.62 -16.26 19.98
CA PHE A 193 -9.04 -16.89 18.73
C PHE A 193 -7.83 -17.14 17.83
N ARG A 194 -7.97 -18.05 16.86
CA ARG A 194 -6.98 -18.19 15.77
C ARG A 194 -7.37 -17.26 14.62
N ALA A 195 -6.55 -16.26 14.36
CA ALA A 195 -6.72 -15.38 13.22
C ALA A 195 -5.96 -15.97 12.04
N SER A 196 -6.64 -16.13 10.90
CA SER A 196 -6.05 -16.70 9.67
C SER A 196 -5.05 -15.74 9.02
N ALA A 197 -4.21 -16.23 8.12
CA ALA A 197 -3.48 -15.36 7.20
C ALA A 197 -4.47 -14.47 6.40
N GLY A 198 -4.08 -13.23 6.11
CA GLY A 198 -4.94 -12.21 5.50
C GLY A 198 -5.78 -11.43 6.51
N ASP A 199 -6.90 -10.89 6.04
CA ASP A 199 -7.74 -10.00 6.83
C ASP A 199 -8.73 -10.75 7.73
N ASN A 200 -8.77 -10.35 8.99
CA ASN A 200 -9.66 -10.86 10.02
C ASN A 200 -10.35 -9.69 10.71
N SER A 201 -11.60 -9.86 11.12
CA SER A 201 -12.31 -8.83 11.88
C SER A 201 -13.29 -9.42 12.89
N VAL A 202 -13.12 -9.06 14.16
CA VAL A 202 -13.98 -9.51 15.26
C VAL A 202 -14.63 -8.30 15.95
N PRO A 203 -15.92 -8.39 16.33
CA PRO A 203 -16.53 -7.36 17.17
C PRO A 203 -15.75 -7.23 18.48
N LEU A 204 -15.56 -5.99 18.95
CA LEU A 204 -14.93 -5.72 20.23
C LEU A 204 -15.61 -4.51 20.86
N ALA A 205 -16.02 -4.61 22.12
CA ALA A 205 -16.70 -3.51 22.80
C ALA A 205 -15.79 -2.29 22.91
N ALA A 206 -16.38 -1.09 22.97
CA ALA A 206 -15.64 0.16 23.17
C ALA A 206 -14.74 0.06 24.41
N GLY A 207 -13.49 0.51 24.29
CA GLY A 207 -12.49 0.34 25.34
C GLY A 207 -11.05 0.34 24.83
N VAL A 208 -10.13 0.17 25.77
CA VAL A 208 -8.68 0.14 25.50
C VAL A 208 -8.15 -1.26 25.76
N TYR A 209 -7.43 -1.81 24.77
CA TYR A 209 -6.98 -3.20 24.80
C TYR A 209 -5.51 -3.32 24.38
N ILE A 210 -4.87 -4.40 24.84
CA ILE A 210 -3.60 -4.90 24.31
C ILE A 210 -3.91 -6.15 23.49
N ILE A 211 -3.52 -6.15 22.22
CA ILE A 211 -3.69 -7.27 21.31
C ILE A 211 -2.35 -7.95 21.13
N ARG A 212 -2.29 -9.26 21.37
CA ARG A 212 -1.14 -10.10 21.08
C ARG A 212 -1.54 -11.10 19.99
N ALA A 213 -0.94 -11.01 18.81
CA ALA A 213 -1.14 -11.93 17.69
C ALA A 213 0.20 -12.59 17.36
N GLY A 214 0.45 -13.79 17.87
CA GLY A 214 1.79 -14.40 17.81
C GLY A 214 2.85 -13.51 18.48
N GLU A 215 3.85 -13.10 17.69
CA GLU A 215 4.92 -12.18 18.10
C GLU A 215 4.49 -10.69 18.06
N TYR A 216 3.39 -10.37 17.38
CA TYR A 216 2.92 -8.99 17.21
C TYR A 216 2.13 -8.53 18.44
N THR A 217 2.45 -7.35 18.99
CA THR A 217 1.71 -6.75 20.11
C THR A 217 1.35 -5.30 19.82
N GLN A 218 0.08 -4.92 20.01
CA GLN A 218 -0.42 -3.57 19.74
C GLN A 218 -1.45 -3.13 20.78
N LYS A 219 -1.29 -1.91 21.31
CA LYS A 219 -2.36 -1.24 22.06
C LYS A 219 -3.35 -0.63 21.07
N ILE A 220 -4.63 -0.89 21.26
CA ILE A 220 -5.71 -0.33 20.44
C ILE A 220 -6.76 0.38 21.30
N ILE A 221 -7.49 1.29 20.68
CA ILE A 221 -8.67 1.95 21.25
C ILE A 221 -9.83 1.67 20.32
N VAL A 222 -10.89 1.09 20.86
CA VAL A 222 -12.16 0.89 20.15
C VAL A 222 -13.11 1.98 20.60
N ASN A 223 -13.58 2.79 19.65
CA ASN A 223 -14.61 3.81 19.85
C ASN A 223 -15.98 3.28 19.42
#